data_AF-A0A3B9J7N2-F1
#
_entry.id   AF-A0A3B9J7N2-F1
#
_cell.length_a   1.000
_cell.length_b   1.000
_cell.length_c   1.000
_cell.angle_alpha   90.00
_cell.angle_beta   90.00
_cell.angle_gamma   90.00
#
_symmetry.space_group_name_H-M   'P 1'
#
loop_
_entity.id
_entity.type
_entity.pdbx_description
1 polymer ?
#
loop_
_entity_poly.entity_id
_entity_poly.type
_entity_poly.pdbx_seq_one_letter_code
_entity_poly.pdbx_strand_id
1 'polypeptide(L)'
;MRDQRYLILRTDERLPNLIFMTFWLGLRNFLVENDFTRPTYHPVPQVLSTRKELAQVFATYWQKYIGGGQLIFTRTEVGRNILLQARAQRRPKVKGMAFELWR
;
A
#
# COMPACT_ATOMS: atom_id res chain seq x y z
N MET A 1 -1.83 -13.23 18.25
CA MET A 1 -0.77 -12.79 17.32
C MET A 1 -1.03 -13.47 15.96
N ARG A 2 -1.69 -12.79 15.01
CA ARG A 2 -2.10 -13.42 13.73
C ARG A 2 -0.88 -13.62 12.83
N ASP A 3 -0.64 -14.88 12.45
CA ASP A 3 0.46 -15.30 11.57
C ASP A 3 0.15 -14.86 10.13
N GLN A 4 0.68 -13.71 9.72
CA GLN A 4 0.41 -13.12 8.40
C GLN A 4 1.22 -13.86 7.34
N ARG A 5 0.57 -14.60 6.43
CA ARG A 5 1.26 -15.43 5.41
C ARG A 5 1.69 -14.66 4.15
N TYR A 6 0.94 -13.62 3.79
CA TYR A 6 1.17 -12.84 2.59
C TYR A 6 1.04 -11.35 2.85
N LEU A 7 1.94 -10.58 2.25
CA LEU A 7 1.92 -9.12 2.19
C LEU A 7 1.74 -8.70 0.75
N ILE A 8 1.00 -7.61 0.53
CA ILE A 8 0.95 -6.91 -0.75
C ILE A 8 1.76 -5.63 -0.62
N LEU A 9 2.76 -5.50 -1.48
CA LEU A 9 3.46 -4.24 -1.66
C LEU A 9 2.61 -3.33 -2.55
N ARG A 10 2.27 -2.16 -2.01
CA ARG A 10 1.72 -1.06 -2.79
C ARG A 10 2.87 -0.24 -3.37
N THR A 11 2.90 -0.19 -4.70
CA THR A 11 3.80 0.66 -5.48
C THR A 11 2.90 1.66 -6.22
N ASP A 12 3.00 2.95 -5.91
CA ASP A 12 2.13 3.99 -6.48
C ASP A 12 2.52 4.40 -7.92
N GLU A 13 3.23 3.54 -8.66
CA GLU A 13 3.81 3.86 -9.97
C GLU A 13 2.81 3.89 -11.14
N ARG A 14 1.54 3.56 -10.93
CA ARG A 14 0.52 3.59 -11.99
C ARG A 14 -0.61 4.55 -11.68
N LEU A 15 -0.40 5.81 -12.04
CA LEU A 15 -1.50 6.75 -12.34
C LEU A 15 -1.82 6.66 -13.84
N PRO A 16 -2.95 6.06 -14.23
CA PRO A 16 -3.22 5.71 -15.63
C PRO A 16 -3.63 6.90 -16.52
N ASN A 17 -4.00 8.04 -15.96
CA ASN A 17 -4.54 9.16 -16.74
C ASN A 17 -3.51 10.30 -16.85
N LEU A 18 -2.85 10.42 -18.00
CA LEU A 18 -1.91 11.52 -18.29
C LEU A 18 -2.54 12.91 -18.03
N ILE A 19 -3.79 13.12 -18.44
CA ILE A 19 -4.49 14.41 -18.30
C ILE A 19 -4.76 14.75 -16.83
N PHE A 20 -5.15 13.73 -16.04
CA PHE A 20 -5.36 13.88 -14.61
C PHE A 20 -4.04 14.10 -13.89
N MET A 21 -2.94 13.50 -14.37
CA MET A 21 -1.59 13.69 -13.85
C MET A 21 -1.10 15.12 -14.03
N THR A 22 -1.33 15.76 -15.17
CA THR A 22 -0.94 17.17 -15.38
C THR A 22 -1.72 18.10 -14.46
N PHE A 23 -3.03 17.89 -14.36
CA PHE A 23 -3.89 18.65 -13.45
C PHE A 23 -3.51 18.42 -11.98
N TRP A 24 -3.27 17.16 -11.58
CA TRP A 24 -2.84 16.81 -10.24
C TRP A 24 -1.44 17.31 -9.92
N LEU A 25 -0.49 17.33 -10.85
CA LEU A 25 0.88 17.81 -10.58
C LEU A 25 0.87 19.29 -10.23
N GLY A 26 0.07 20.10 -10.93
CA GLY A 26 -0.12 21.51 -10.59
C GLY A 26 -0.75 21.72 -9.21
N LEU A 27 -1.82 20.99 -8.90
CA LEU A 27 -2.50 21.06 -7.61
C LEU A 27 -1.65 20.49 -6.45
N ARG A 28 -0.93 19.39 -6.71
CA ARG A 28 -0.12 18.64 -5.75
C ARG A 28 1.08 19.44 -5.27
N ASN A 29 1.80 20.10 -6.19
CA ASN A 29 2.95 20.94 -5.83
C ASN A 29 2.57 22.04 -4.83
N PHE A 30 1.30 22.44 -4.80
CA PHE A 30 0.82 23.50 -3.93
C PHE A 30 0.30 23.01 -2.57
N LEU A 31 -0.23 21.78 -2.47
CA LEU A 31 -0.98 21.33 -1.27
C LEU A 31 -0.42 20.11 -0.54
N VAL A 32 0.36 19.25 -1.19
CA VAL A 32 0.73 17.95 -0.60
C VAL A 32 2.23 17.88 -0.40
N GLU A 33 2.65 18.07 0.84
CA GLU A 33 4.02 17.87 1.29
C GLU A 33 4.36 16.37 1.23
N ASN A 34 4.97 16.01 0.09
CA ASN A 34 5.56 14.75 -0.35
C ASN A 34 5.76 13.62 0.69
N ASP A 35 4.82 12.67 0.72
CA ASP A 35 5.04 11.34 1.35
C ASP A 35 4.83 10.19 0.33
N PHE A 36 5.06 10.46 -0.96
CA PHE A 36 4.72 9.57 -2.08
C PHE A 36 5.69 8.41 -2.35
N THR A 37 6.73 8.23 -1.53
CA THR A 37 7.84 7.33 -1.90
C THR A 37 8.07 6.20 -0.90
N ARG A 38 7.23 6.07 0.13
CA ARG A 38 7.39 4.97 1.10
C ARG A 38 6.64 3.73 0.61
N PRO A 39 7.34 2.61 0.32
CA PRO A 39 6.67 1.35 0.01
C PRO A 39 5.77 0.99 1.18
N THR A 40 4.47 0.95 0.94
CA THR A 40 3.47 0.64 1.97
C THR A 40 3.08 -0.82 1.83
N TYR A 41 3.27 -1.58 2.90
CA TYR A 41 2.94 -3.00 2.93
C TYR A 41 1.55 -3.20 3.53
N HIS A 42 0.66 -3.86 2.78
CA HIS A 42 -0.67 -4.19 3.23
C HIS A 42 -0.82 -5.69 3.54
N PRO A 43 -1.40 -6.05 4.70
CA PRO A 43 -1.67 -7.43 5.04
C PRO A 43 -2.78 -8.03 4.16
N VAL A 44 -2.53 -9.19 3.53
CA VAL A 44 -3.59 -9.94 2.82
C VAL A 44 -4.56 -10.55 3.84
N PRO A 45 -5.89 -10.42 3.66
CA PRO A 45 -6.88 -11.03 4.54
C PRO A 45 -6.66 -12.53 4.71
N GLN A 46 -6.83 -13.05 5.93
CA GLN A 46 -6.49 -14.43 6.25
C GLN A 46 -7.24 -15.46 5.38
N VAL A 47 -8.51 -15.16 5.06
CA VAL A 47 -9.37 -15.97 4.19
C VAL A 47 -8.77 -16.19 2.80
N LEU A 48 -8.16 -15.13 2.23
CA LEU A 48 -7.51 -15.16 0.91
C LEU A 48 -6.07 -15.69 0.99
N SER A 49 -5.45 -15.65 2.17
CA SER A 49 -4.08 -16.11 2.43
C SER A 49 -3.94 -17.62 2.59
N THR A 50 -5.06 -18.35 2.70
CA THR A 50 -5.05 -19.80 2.93
C THR A 50 -4.51 -20.57 1.72
N ARG A 51 -4.88 -20.14 0.51
CA ARG A 51 -4.46 -20.75 -0.76
C ARG A 51 -3.67 -19.73 -1.57
N LYS A 52 -2.55 -20.15 -2.14
CA LYS A 52 -1.70 -19.30 -2.99
C LYS A 52 -2.48 -18.70 -4.17
N GLU A 53 -3.36 -19.49 -4.78
CA GLU A 53 -4.21 -19.08 -5.90
C GLU A 53 -5.09 -17.87 -5.55
N LEU A 54 -5.76 -17.90 -4.39
CA LEU A 54 -6.62 -16.81 -3.93
C LEU A 54 -5.81 -15.55 -3.62
N ALA A 55 -4.63 -15.71 -3.01
CA ALA A 55 -3.73 -14.60 -2.75
C ALA A 55 -3.23 -13.96 -4.06
N GLN A 56 -2.99 -14.77 -5.09
CA GLN A 56 -2.59 -14.29 -6.41
C GLN A 56 -3.71 -13.53 -7.12
N VAL A 57 -4.94 -14.07 -7.10
CA VAL A 57 -6.13 -13.40 -7.66
C VAL A 57 -6.36 -12.06 -6.97
N PHE A 58 -6.22 -12.01 -5.64
CA PHE A 58 -6.32 -10.77 -4.88
C PHE A 58 -5.25 -9.76 -5.32
N ALA A 59 -4.00 -10.19 -5.51
CA ALA A 59 -2.93 -9.34 -6.02
C ALA A 59 -3.22 -8.79 -7.43
N THR A 60 -3.79 -9.61 -8.32
CA THR A 60 -4.19 -9.16 -9.67
C THR A 60 -5.26 -8.08 -9.62
N TYR A 61 -6.31 -8.25 -8.81
CA TYR A 61 -7.35 -7.23 -8.66
C TYR A 61 -6.83 -5.98 -7.95
N TRP A 62 -5.96 -6.16 -6.95
CA TRP A 62 -5.29 -5.05 -6.29
C TRP A 62 -4.48 -4.22 -7.30
N GLN A 63 -3.69 -4.87 -8.15
CA GLN A 63 -2.93 -4.21 -9.20
C GLN A 63 -3.83 -3.46 -10.18
N LYS A 64 -4.97 -4.04 -10.55
CA LYS A 64 -5.93 -3.44 -11.49
C LYS A 64 -6.60 -2.19 -10.95
N TYR A 65 -7.01 -2.19 -9.68
CA TYR A 65 -7.85 -1.14 -9.10
C TYR A 65 -7.10 -0.12 -8.24
N ILE A 66 -6.02 -0.52 -7.58
CA ILE A 66 -5.29 0.31 -6.62
C ILE A 66 -3.92 0.72 -7.16
N GLY A 67 -3.30 -0.11 -8.02
CA GLY A 67 -1.94 0.09 -8.48
C GLY A 67 -0.90 -0.59 -7.58
N GLY A 68 0.24 -0.99 -8.16
CA GLY A 68 1.22 -1.86 -7.49
C GLY A 68 0.72 -3.30 -7.39
N GLY A 69 0.96 -4.00 -6.28
CA GLY A 69 0.35 -5.31 -6.04
C GLY A 69 1.30 -6.50 -5.98
N GLN A 70 2.59 -6.30 -5.69
CA GLN A 70 3.51 -7.44 -5.61
C GLN A 70 3.23 -8.27 -4.36
N LEU A 71 2.91 -9.55 -4.55
CA LEU A 71 2.63 -10.49 -3.47
C LEU A 71 3.94 -11.03 -2.89
N ILE A 72 4.14 -10.85 -1.59
CA ILE A 72 5.33 -11.28 -0.86
C ILE A 72 4.92 -12.35 0.16
N PHE A 73 5.56 -13.52 0.08
CA PHE A 73 5.35 -14.60 1.04
C PHE A 73 6.26 -14.41 2.25
N THR A 74 5.68 -14.34 3.45
CA THR A 74 6.40 -13.95 4.68
C THR A 74 7.15 -15.08 5.37
N ARG A 75 6.92 -16.34 4.96
CA ARG A 75 7.62 -17.51 5.52
C ARG A 75 8.99 -17.76 4.89
N THR A 76 9.43 -16.92 3.96
CA THR A 76 10.82 -16.89 3.47
C THR A 76 11.64 -15.93 4.33
N GLU A 77 12.96 -16.10 4.34
CA GLU A 77 13.87 -15.20 5.07
C GLU A 77 13.72 -13.74 4.61
N VAL A 78 13.66 -13.54 3.29
CA VAL A 78 13.42 -12.23 2.67
C VAL A 78 12.07 -11.64 3.11
N GLY A 79 10.99 -12.43 3.04
CA GLY A 79 9.66 -11.97 3.42
C GLY A 79 9.52 -11.66 4.91
N ARG A 80 10.24 -12.38 5.77
CA ARG A 80 10.29 -12.10 7.21
C ARG A 80 10.96 -10.76 7.50
N ASN A 81 12.05 -10.44 6.83
CA ASN A 81 12.71 -9.13 6.96
C ASN A 81 11.79 -7.99 6.52
N ILE A 82 11.07 -8.18 5.41
CA ILE A 82 10.08 -7.21 4.93
C ILE A 82 8.94 -7.03 5.94
N LEU A 83 8.44 -8.11 6.54
CA LEU A 83 7.41 -8.04 7.57
C LEU A 83 7.88 -7.25 8.80
N LEU A 84 9.14 -7.40 9.21
CA LEU A 84 9.72 -6.64 10.31
C LEU A 84 9.84 -5.16 9.96
N GLN A 85 10.31 -4.83 8.74
CA GLN A 85 10.36 -3.45 8.26
C GLN A 85 8.97 -2.80 8.20
N ALA A 86 7.96 -3.52 7.68
CA ALA A 86 6.59 -3.06 7.62
C ALA A 86 6.01 -2.77 9.02
N ARG A 87 6.34 -3.59 10.02
CA ARG A 87 5.95 -3.36 11.42
C ARG A 87 6.68 -2.16 12.04
N ALA A 88 7.93 -1.93 11.65
CA ALA A 88 8.72 -0.80 12.12
C ALA A 88 8.31 0.54 11.45
N GLN A 89 7.67 0.48 10.29
CA GLN A 89 7.11 1.64 9.59
C GLN A 89 6.02 2.27 10.47
N ARG A 90 6.36 3.34 11.18
CA ARG A 90 5.37 4.11 11.96
C ARG A 90 4.31 4.63 11.00
N ARG A 91 3.03 4.46 11.37
CA ARG A 91 1.94 5.18 10.71
C ARG A 91 2.30 6.67 10.70
N PRO A 92 2.24 7.36 9.54
CA PRO A 92 2.42 8.79 9.52
C PRO A 92 1.41 9.41 10.50
N LYS A 93 1.87 10.32 11.36
CA LYS A 93 0.96 11.08 12.22
C LYS A 93 0.07 11.88 11.29
N VAL A 94 -1.17 11.43 11.11
CA VAL A 94 -2.19 12.20 10.40
C VAL A 94 -2.26 13.55 11.10
N LYS A 95 -1.91 14.64 10.40
CA LYS A 95 -2.06 15.99 10.94
C LYS A 95 -3.55 16.13 11.29
N GLY A 96 -3.88 16.23 12.59
CA GLY A 96 -5.27 16.29 13.10
C GLY A 96 -6.09 17.46 12.55
N MET A 97 -5.47 18.36 11.80
CA MET A 97 -6.06 19.56 11.23
C MET A 97 -7.29 19.31 10.35
N ALA A 98 -7.41 18.15 9.68
CA ALA A 98 -8.56 17.88 8.82
C ALA A 98 -9.86 17.54 9.58
N PHE A 99 -9.77 17.07 10.83
CA PHE A 99 -10.95 16.66 11.60
C PHE A 99 -11.55 17.79 12.45
N GLU A 100 -10.78 18.82 12.79
CA GLU A 100 -11.28 19.95 13.61
C GLU A 100 -12.12 20.96 12.82
N LEU A 101 -12.03 20.96 11.48
CA LEU A 101 -12.81 21.83 10.59
C LEU A 101 -14.21 21.29 10.24
N TRP A 102 -14.55 20.07 10.68
CA TRP A 102 -15.87 19.46 10.50
C TRP A 102 -16.68 19.50 11.81
N ARG A 103 -16.84 20.69 12.40
CA ARG A 103 -17.75 20.95 13.50
C ARG A 103 -18.81 21.97 13.09
#